data_AF-A0A1I8BU51-F1
#
_entry.id   AF-A0A1I8BU51-F1
#
_cell.length_a   1.000
_cell.length_b   1.000
_cell.length_c   1.000
_cell.angle_alpha   90.00
_cell.angle_beta   90.00
_cell.angle_gamma   90.00
#
_symmetry.space_group_name_H-M   'P 1'
#
loop_
_entity.id
_entity.type
_entity.pdbx_description
1 polymer ?
#
loop_
_entity_poly.entity_id
_entity_poly.type
_entity_poly.pdbx_seq_one_letter_code
_entity_poly.pdbx_strand_id
1 'polypeptide(L)'
;MPFSDGLIHLMKDNSTEFGSTINALHRFNLYPEVILSSLFSIFRRFSDYFEWQNIGEATRAQWTPPLRESFGYPIFLLQTILTGYILRKGNINLICGFLHIFLTVAFCCFWQVFDLLKAKLFPNYANFHTLLYTCAPEFDFLQFETISKLISTWLLPLNCLVICFLFILFYRFELANGKWLWRSDVDKTRQFIDERFCPEIAYQFIQLCSFIILALLFMRLKLFATPHLCLLLSLLANKKIIKIGNIKIIKLIFIGIILSGMSNKGIKNIQNQLEMKGEYNNPEQESLFIWINENTLKNDVFGGTMALMANLKLSTLRPIVNHPHYENEEIR
;
A
#
# COMPACT_ATOMS: atom_id res chain seq x y z
N MET A 1 19.10 23.60 9.54
CA MET A 1 18.51 24.91 9.20
C MET A 1 17.13 24.99 9.83
N PRO A 2 16.76 26.08 10.51
CA PRO A 2 15.39 26.24 10.99
C PRO A 2 14.43 26.35 9.78
N PHE A 3 13.20 25.85 9.94
CA PHE A 3 12.21 25.79 8.86
C PHE A 3 11.91 27.18 8.25
N SER A 4 11.96 28.24 9.05
CA SER A 4 11.79 29.63 8.62
C SER A 4 12.82 30.05 7.58
N ASP A 5 14.08 29.69 7.79
CA ASP A 5 15.18 30.13 6.94
C ASP A 5 15.15 29.40 5.60
N GLY A 6 14.76 28.12 5.61
CA GLY A 6 14.51 27.35 4.39
C GLY A 6 13.35 27.94 3.57
N LEU A 7 12.29 28.41 4.22
CA LEU A 7 11.13 29.03 3.55
C LEU A 7 11.52 30.39 2.94
N ILE A 8 12.33 31.18 3.65
CA ILE A 8 12.87 32.45 3.12
C ILE A 8 13.79 32.19 1.91
N HIS A 9 14.62 31.14 1.95
CA HIS A 9 15.44 30.74 0.82
C HIS A 9 14.61 30.27 -0.40
N LEU A 10 13.46 29.62 -0.17
CA LEU A 10 12.54 29.25 -1.26
C LEU A 10 11.76 30.45 -1.82
N MET A 11 11.48 31.47 -0.99
CA MET A 11 10.80 32.69 -1.44
C MET A 11 11.74 33.66 -2.16
N LYS A 12 13.04 33.60 -1.86
CA LYS A 12 14.10 34.41 -2.45
C LYS A 12 15.20 33.50 -2.96
N ASP A 13 14.86 32.68 -3.94
CA ASP A 13 15.79 31.74 -4.53
C ASP A 13 16.57 32.43 -5.64
N ASN A 14 17.90 32.42 -5.49
CA ASN A 14 18.87 32.96 -6.46
C ASN A 14 19.73 31.84 -7.06
N SER A 15 19.47 30.59 -6.69
CA SER A 15 20.25 29.42 -7.10
C SER A 15 19.65 28.69 -8.30
N THR A 16 18.34 28.82 -8.50
CA THR A 16 17.59 28.22 -9.61
C THR A 16 17.69 29.02 -10.90
N GLU A 17 17.74 30.36 -10.83
CA GLU A 17 17.96 31.23 -11.99
C GLU A 17 19.16 32.17 -11.78
N PHE A 18 20.07 32.22 -12.75
CA PHE A 18 21.24 33.09 -12.69
C PHE A 18 20.85 34.54 -13.03
N GLY A 19 20.95 35.44 -12.04
CA GLY A 19 20.75 36.88 -12.23
C GLY A 19 19.37 37.43 -11.83
N SER A 20 18.41 36.57 -11.46
CA SER A 20 17.09 36.94 -10.94
C SER A 20 16.84 36.30 -9.57
N THR A 21 16.11 36.98 -8.69
CA THR A 21 15.60 36.40 -7.45
C THR A 21 14.16 35.97 -7.67
N ILE A 22 13.86 34.67 -7.58
CA ILE A 22 12.51 34.16 -7.82
C ILE A 22 11.85 33.64 -6.55
N ASN A 23 10.52 33.73 -6.51
CA ASN A 23 9.70 33.06 -5.52
C ASN A 23 9.35 31.65 -6.02
N ALA A 24 10.23 30.70 -5.73
CA ALA A 24 10.07 29.29 -6.13
C ALA A 24 8.76 28.68 -5.57
N LEU A 25 8.32 29.16 -4.40
CA LEU A 25 7.12 28.66 -3.72
C LEU A 25 5.84 28.95 -4.52
N HIS A 26 5.71 30.16 -5.07
CA HIS A 26 4.59 30.53 -5.95
C HIS A 26 4.76 29.94 -7.35
N ARG A 27 5.97 29.99 -7.93
CA ARG A 27 6.22 29.60 -9.32
C ARG A 27 6.02 28.11 -9.58
N PHE A 28 6.42 27.24 -8.66
CA PHE A 28 6.21 25.79 -8.78
C PHE A 28 4.99 25.27 -8.02
N ASN A 29 4.19 26.17 -7.42
CA ASN A 29 3.05 25.82 -6.58
C ASN A 29 3.42 24.82 -5.46
N LEU A 30 4.51 25.09 -4.73
CA LEU A 30 5.04 24.21 -3.66
C LEU A 30 4.30 24.36 -2.33
N TYR A 31 3.15 25.05 -2.31
CA TYR A 31 2.37 25.27 -1.10
C TYR A 31 1.94 23.94 -0.42
N PRO A 32 1.44 22.92 -1.15
CA PRO A 32 1.09 21.63 -0.55
C PRO A 32 2.28 20.94 0.14
N GLU A 33 3.46 20.95 -0.49
CA GLU A 33 4.71 20.36 -0.01
C GLU A 33 5.14 21.02 1.31
N VAL A 34 5.09 22.35 1.36
CA VAL A 34 5.51 23.14 2.53
C VAL A 34 4.55 22.94 3.70
N ILE A 35 3.23 22.92 3.43
CA ILE A 35 2.22 22.64 4.46
C ILE A 35 2.42 21.22 5.00
N LEU A 36 2.63 20.23 4.14
CA LEU A 36 2.87 18.84 4.55
C LEU A 36 4.12 18.70 5.43
N SER A 37 5.21 19.37 5.04
CA SER A 37 6.47 19.40 5.77
C SER A 37 6.32 20.04 7.17
N SER A 38 5.53 21.12 7.26
CA SER A 38 5.22 21.76 8.54
C SER A 38 4.41 20.86 9.47
N LEU A 39 3.36 20.21 8.95
CA LEU A 39 2.53 19.26 9.70
C LEU A 39 3.34 18.06 10.18
N PHE A 40 4.23 17.54 9.33
CA PHE A 40 5.13 16.46 9.69
C PHE A 40 6.11 16.86 10.78
N SER A 41 6.63 18.09 10.75
CA SER A 41 7.50 18.62 11.79
C SER A 41 6.79 18.68 13.15
N ILE A 42 5.50 19.05 13.16
CA ILE A 42 4.65 19.04 14.36
C ILE A 42 4.43 17.60 14.85
N PHE A 43 4.06 16.69 13.93
CA PHE A 43 3.87 15.27 14.24
C PHE A 43 5.13 14.65 14.86
N ARG A 44 6.31 14.94 14.31
CA ARG A 44 7.58 14.42 14.84
C ARG A 44 7.86 14.92 16.25
N ARG A 45 7.66 16.22 16.51
CA ARG A 45 7.80 16.79 17.86
C ARG A 45 6.83 16.13 18.86
N PHE A 46 5.60 15.88 18.44
CA PHE A 46 4.61 15.19 19.26
C PHE A 46 5.04 13.75 19.54
N SER A 47 5.45 13.02 18.50
CA SER A 47 5.92 11.65 18.59
C SER A 47 7.13 11.50 19.52
N ASP A 48 8.08 12.44 19.45
CA ASP A 48 9.26 12.47 20.32
C ASP A 48 8.87 12.77 21.78
N TYR A 49 7.95 13.72 22.02
CA TYR A 49 7.41 13.99 23.36
C TYR A 49 6.72 12.77 23.98
N PHE A 50 6.06 11.95 23.16
CA PHE A 50 5.40 10.72 23.61
C PHE A 50 6.28 9.46 23.50
N GLU A 51 7.59 9.59 23.28
CA GLU A 51 8.55 8.46 23.23
C GLU A 51 8.11 7.30 22.33
N TRP A 52 7.45 7.59 21.21
CA TRP A 52 7.08 6.55 20.26
C TRP A 52 8.35 5.96 19.62
N GLN A 53 8.49 4.64 19.62
CA GLN A 53 9.63 3.96 19.00
C GLN A 53 9.29 3.54 17.55
N ASN A 54 10.31 3.42 16.69
CA ASN A 54 10.22 2.92 15.30
C ASN A 54 9.54 3.81 14.23
N ILE A 55 9.41 5.13 14.42
CA ILE A 55 8.82 6.03 13.39
C ILE A 55 9.68 6.09 12.11
N GLY A 56 11.01 6.09 12.25
CA GLY A 56 11.93 6.24 11.11
C GLY A 56 11.89 5.07 10.12
N GLU A 57 11.56 3.86 10.59
CA GLU A 57 11.47 2.63 9.79
C GLU A 57 10.09 2.50 9.11
N ALA A 58 9.00 2.85 9.81
CA ALA A 58 7.64 2.80 9.26
C ALA A 58 7.36 3.86 8.19
N THR A 59 8.04 5.01 8.25
CA THR A 59 7.76 6.17 7.38
C THR A 59 8.55 6.20 6.08
N ARG A 60 9.63 5.43 5.88
CA ARG A 60 10.39 5.46 4.60
C ARG A 60 9.55 5.04 3.38
N ALA A 61 8.57 4.16 3.56
CA ALA A 61 7.61 3.77 2.51
C ALA A 61 6.38 4.69 2.42
N GLN A 62 6.19 5.58 3.38
CA GLN A 62 5.04 6.50 3.47
C GLN A 62 5.19 7.72 2.54
N TRP A 63 6.41 7.97 2.04
CA TRP A 63 6.75 9.13 1.19
C TRP A 63 6.87 8.81 -0.31
N THR A 64 6.57 7.58 -0.72
CA THR A 64 6.57 7.18 -2.14
C THR A 64 5.28 7.49 -2.91
N PRO A 65 4.07 7.64 -2.31
CA PRO A 65 2.91 8.12 -3.06
C PRO A 65 3.07 9.61 -3.41
N PRO A 66 2.80 10.02 -4.66
CA PRO A 66 3.02 11.40 -5.09
C PRO A 66 2.17 12.39 -4.28
N LEU A 67 2.76 13.52 -3.90
CA LEU A 67 2.14 14.58 -3.07
C LEU A 67 0.79 15.10 -3.60
N ARG A 68 0.49 14.89 -4.88
CA ARG A 68 -0.79 15.18 -5.52
C ARG A 68 -1.95 14.34 -4.97
N GLU A 69 -1.67 13.18 -4.37
CA GLU A 69 -2.66 12.24 -3.80
C GLU A 69 -2.82 12.41 -2.27
N SER A 70 -2.12 13.40 -1.68
CA SER A 70 -1.84 13.48 -0.24
C SER A 70 -2.76 14.40 0.57
N PHE A 71 -3.86 14.92 0.01
CA PHE A 71 -4.76 15.78 0.79
C PHE A 71 -5.40 15.05 2.00
N GLY A 72 -5.49 13.72 1.97
CA GLY A 72 -5.87 12.91 3.13
C GLY A 72 -4.75 12.72 4.16
N TYR A 73 -3.49 12.95 3.80
CA TYR A 73 -2.33 12.68 4.67
C TYR A 73 -2.31 13.49 5.98
N PRO A 74 -2.62 14.80 5.99
CA PRO A 74 -2.80 15.55 7.24
C PRO A 74 -3.80 14.91 8.20
N ILE A 75 -4.91 14.40 7.66
CA ILE A 75 -5.99 13.79 8.44
C ILE A 75 -5.52 12.45 9.01
N PHE A 76 -4.77 11.68 8.24
CA PHE A 76 -4.14 10.44 8.70
C PHE A 76 -3.13 10.68 9.84
N LEU A 77 -2.30 11.73 9.74
CA LEU A 77 -1.39 12.10 10.84
C LEU A 77 -2.16 12.48 12.11
N LEU A 78 -3.25 13.23 11.99
CA LEU A 78 -4.11 13.55 13.14
C LEU A 78 -4.76 12.29 13.74
N GLN A 79 -5.18 11.34 12.90
CA GLN A 79 -5.75 10.07 13.33
C GLN A 79 -4.71 9.22 14.08
N THR A 80 -3.47 9.15 13.61
CA THR A 80 -2.39 8.40 14.29
C THR A 80 -2.03 9.04 15.63
N ILE A 81 -1.94 10.38 15.71
CA ILE A 81 -1.81 11.15 16.96
C ILE A 81 -2.91 10.77 17.96
N LEU A 82 -4.16 10.83 17.53
CA LEU A 82 -5.30 10.51 18.39
C LEU A 82 -5.28 9.06 18.86
N THR A 83 -4.95 8.12 17.97
CA THR A 83 -4.89 6.69 18.29
C THR A 83 -3.82 6.42 19.34
N GLY A 84 -2.62 7.00 19.20
CA GLY A 84 -1.57 6.86 20.20
C GLY A 84 -1.91 7.51 21.54
N TYR A 85 -2.65 8.63 21.53
CA TYR A 85 -3.18 9.23 22.76
C TYR A 85 -4.20 8.31 23.47
N ILE A 86 -5.13 7.70 22.73
CA ILE A 86 -6.12 6.76 23.28
C ILE A 86 -5.43 5.54 23.89
N LEU A 87 -4.48 4.93 23.17
CA LEU A 87 -3.76 3.75 23.62
C LEU A 87 -2.97 4.00 24.90
N ARG A 88 -2.34 5.18 25.05
CA ARG A 88 -1.54 5.51 26.24
C ARG A 88 -2.37 5.89 27.46
N LYS A 89 -3.53 6.53 27.28
CA LYS A 89 -4.40 6.92 28.41
C LYS A 89 -5.26 5.80 28.94
N GLY A 90 -5.54 4.76 28.15
CA GLY A 90 -6.32 3.58 28.54
C GLY A 90 -7.81 3.82 28.83
N ASN A 91 -8.24 5.08 29.01
CA ASN A 91 -9.63 5.50 29.15
C ASN A 91 -10.18 6.04 27.84
N ILE A 92 -11.13 5.29 27.26
CA ILE A 92 -11.83 5.67 26.03
C ILE A 92 -12.97 6.61 26.41
N ASN A 93 -12.76 7.91 26.25
CA ASN A 93 -13.87 8.87 26.30
C ASN A 93 -14.70 8.74 25.02
N LEU A 94 -16.04 8.79 25.13
CA LEU A 94 -16.98 8.71 24.01
C LEU A 94 -16.65 9.76 22.92
N ILE A 95 -16.22 10.96 23.34
CA ILE A 95 -15.79 12.07 22.47
C ILE A 95 -14.57 11.67 21.62
N CYS A 96 -13.57 11.00 22.21
CA CYS A 96 -12.40 10.53 21.47
C CYS A 96 -12.78 9.48 20.43
N GLY A 97 -13.77 8.62 20.74
CA GLY A 97 -14.34 7.66 19.79
C GLY A 97 -15.02 8.35 18.61
N PHE A 98 -15.90 9.32 18.87
CA PHE A 98 -16.54 10.11 17.80
C PHE A 98 -15.53 10.87 16.94
N LEU A 99 -14.51 11.46 17.56
CA LEU A 99 -13.47 12.19 16.85
C LEU A 99 -12.61 11.26 15.97
N HIS A 100 -12.34 10.03 16.43
CA HIS A 100 -11.65 9.01 15.63
C HIS A 100 -12.47 8.59 14.41
N ILE A 101 -13.78 8.36 14.58
CA ILE A 101 -14.70 8.04 13.48
C ILE A 101 -14.76 9.21 12.49
N PHE A 102 -14.89 10.45 12.97
CA PHE A 102 -14.91 11.64 12.13
C PHE A 102 -13.63 11.78 11.29
N LEU A 103 -12.45 11.66 11.91
CA LEU A 103 -11.17 11.71 11.19
C LEU A 103 -11.05 10.59 10.16
N THR A 104 -11.54 9.39 10.48
CA THR A 104 -11.53 8.25 9.54
C THR A 104 -12.43 8.52 8.33
N VAL A 105 -13.64 9.06 8.55
CA VAL A 105 -14.55 9.42 7.45
C VAL A 105 -13.96 10.54 6.60
N ALA A 106 -13.40 11.58 7.24
CA ALA A 106 -12.74 12.68 6.54
C ALA A 106 -11.57 12.17 5.69
N PHE A 107 -10.72 11.29 6.22
CA PHE A 107 -9.62 10.67 5.48
C PHE A 107 -10.12 9.92 4.24
N CYS A 108 -11.15 9.09 4.39
CA CYS A 108 -11.74 8.34 3.27
C CYS A 108 -12.31 9.25 2.18
N CYS A 109 -12.87 10.42 2.53
CA CYS A 109 -13.41 11.36 1.55
C CYS A 109 -12.34 12.00 0.67
N PHE A 110 -11.14 12.24 1.21
CA PHE A 110 -10.02 12.85 0.48
C PHE A 110 -9.10 11.82 -0.18
N TRP A 111 -9.39 10.53 -0.02
CA TRP A 111 -8.61 9.45 -0.59
C TRP A 111 -8.97 9.26 -2.07
N GLN A 112 -7.99 9.27 -2.98
CA GLN A 112 -8.22 9.21 -4.43
C GLN A 112 -8.98 7.96 -4.91
N VAL A 113 -8.85 6.84 -4.19
CA VAL A 113 -9.64 5.62 -4.50
C VAL A 113 -11.13 5.84 -4.24
N PHE A 114 -11.54 6.84 -3.46
CA PHE A 114 -12.95 7.16 -3.26
C PHE A 114 -13.63 7.70 -4.51
N ASP A 115 -12.96 8.55 -5.29
CA ASP A 115 -13.51 9.03 -6.57
C ASP A 115 -13.57 7.92 -7.61
N LEU A 116 -12.61 6.99 -7.56
CA LEU A 116 -12.63 5.78 -8.37
C LEU A 116 -13.74 4.79 -7.93
N LEU A 117 -13.97 4.65 -6.62
CA LEU A 117 -15.09 3.89 -6.04
C LEU A 117 -16.42 4.50 -6.45
N LYS A 118 -16.57 5.82 -6.36
CA LYS A 118 -17.77 6.53 -6.79
C LYS A 118 -18.04 6.30 -8.27
N ALA A 119 -17.03 6.41 -9.13
CA ALA A 119 -17.18 6.16 -10.56
C ALA A 119 -17.61 4.71 -10.87
N LYS A 120 -17.19 3.74 -10.04
CA LYS A 120 -17.61 2.32 -10.18
C LYS A 120 -19.00 2.03 -9.61
N LEU A 121 -19.35 2.59 -8.46
CA LEU A 121 -20.64 2.33 -7.78
C LEU A 121 -21.78 3.21 -8.33
N PHE A 122 -21.49 4.41 -8.80
CA PHE A 122 -22.47 5.36 -9.33
C PHE A 122 -22.20 5.64 -10.81
N PRO A 123 -23.08 5.19 -11.73
CA PRO A 123 -22.87 5.35 -13.18
C PRO A 123 -22.90 6.80 -13.67
N ASN A 124 -23.35 7.75 -12.84
CA ASN A 124 -23.47 9.17 -13.20
C ASN A 124 -22.24 10.02 -12.79
N TYR A 125 -21.21 9.44 -12.17
CA TYR A 125 -20.01 10.16 -11.73
C TYR A 125 -18.82 9.88 -12.65
N ALA A 126 -18.42 10.86 -13.45
CA ALA A 126 -17.28 10.74 -14.35
C ALA A 126 -16.42 12.02 -14.35
N ASN A 127 -15.19 11.89 -13.83
CA ASN A 127 -14.13 12.87 -14.00
C ASN A 127 -13.13 12.38 -15.05
N PHE A 128 -12.31 13.29 -15.60
CA PHE A 128 -11.26 12.93 -16.55
C PHE A 128 -10.35 11.80 -16.03
N HIS A 129 -9.88 11.91 -14.79
CA HIS A 129 -9.04 10.87 -14.16
C HIS A 129 -9.77 9.55 -13.98
N THR A 130 -11.04 9.56 -13.57
CA THR A 130 -11.78 8.32 -13.37
C THR A 130 -12.02 7.61 -14.69
N LEU A 131 -12.37 8.35 -15.75
CA LEU A 131 -12.51 7.81 -17.10
C LEU A 131 -11.19 7.20 -17.61
N LEU A 132 -10.09 7.94 -17.46
CA LEU A 132 -8.76 7.48 -17.86
C LEU A 132 -8.36 6.18 -17.13
N TYR A 133 -8.57 6.11 -15.81
CA TYR A 133 -8.21 4.94 -15.03
C TYR A 133 -9.18 3.76 -15.22
N THR A 134 -10.48 4.00 -15.47
CA THR A 134 -11.43 2.92 -15.75
C THR A 134 -11.18 2.22 -17.08
N CYS A 135 -10.52 2.86 -18.04
CA CYS A 135 -10.14 2.23 -19.30
C CYS A 135 -8.96 1.25 -19.17
N ALA A 136 -8.18 1.38 -18.10
CA ALA A 136 -7.01 0.55 -17.89
C ALA A 136 -7.44 -0.78 -17.23
N PRO A 137 -7.07 -1.95 -17.80
CA PRO A 137 -7.52 -3.26 -17.34
C PRO A 137 -7.12 -3.58 -15.89
N GLU A 138 -6.23 -2.77 -15.31
CA GLU A 138 -5.73 -2.97 -13.96
C GLU A 138 -6.62 -2.40 -12.85
N PHE A 139 -7.52 -1.48 -13.19
CA PHE A 139 -8.53 -0.95 -12.27
C PHE A 139 -9.87 -1.67 -12.41
N ASP A 140 -9.92 -2.73 -13.20
CA ASP A 140 -11.12 -3.55 -13.35
C ASP A 140 -11.39 -4.46 -12.15
N PHE A 141 -12.57 -5.09 -12.15
CA PHE A 141 -12.96 -6.07 -11.15
C PHE A 141 -12.02 -7.27 -11.13
N LEU A 142 -11.99 -7.98 -10.00
CA LEU A 142 -11.13 -9.15 -9.83
C LEU A 142 -11.42 -10.21 -10.90
N GLN A 143 -10.48 -10.39 -11.84
CA GLN A 143 -10.55 -11.41 -12.88
C GLN A 143 -10.63 -12.81 -12.27
N PHE A 144 -11.53 -13.64 -12.80
CA PHE A 144 -11.72 -15.04 -12.37
C PHE A 144 -10.44 -15.88 -12.48
N GLU A 145 -9.54 -15.55 -13.41
CA GLU A 145 -8.25 -16.22 -13.51
C GLU A 145 -7.41 -16.08 -12.23
N THR A 146 -7.48 -14.92 -11.56
CA THR A 146 -6.76 -14.69 -10.29
C THR A 146 -7.30 -15.60 -9.19
N ILE A 147 -8.63 -15.73 -9.08
CA ILE A 147 -9.27 -16.63 -8.11
C ILE A 147 -8.89 -18.08 -8.41
N SER A 148 -8.93 -18.49 -9.68
CA SER A 148 -8.52 -19.82 -10.12
C SER A 148 -7.06 -20.13 -9.74
N LYS A 149 -6.14 -19.18 -9.93
CA LYS A 149 -4.73 -19.31 -9.50
C LYS A 149 -4.59 -19.44 -7.98
N LEU A 150 -5.36 -18.66 -7.20
CA LEU A 150 -5.36 -18.72 -5.73
C LEU A 150 -5.94 -20.04 -5.17
N ILE A 151 -6.93 -20.62 -5.86
CA ILE A 151 -7.48 -21.94 -5.54
C ILE A 151 -6.48 -23.03 -5.93
N SER A 152 -5.87 -22.94 -7.12
CA SER A 152 -4.91 -23.92 -7.61
C SER A 152 -3.63 -23.99 -6.77
N THR A 153 -3.22 -22.89 -6.14
CA THR A 153 -2.10 -22.83 -5.19
C THR A 153 -2.48 -23.26 -3.77
N TRP A 154 -3.73 -23.67 -3.55
CA TRP A 154 -4.30 -24.08 -2.25
C TRP A 154 -4.34 -22.99 -1.17
N LEU A 155 -3.90 -21.77 -1.49
CA LEU A 155 -3.84 -20.67 -0.54
C LEU A 155 -5.23 -20.26 -0.05
N LEU A 156 -6.20 -20.14 -0.95
CA LEU A 156 -7.58 -19.75 -0.62
C LEU A 156 -8.34 -20.86 0.14
N PRO A 157 -8.36 -22.14 -0.30
CA PRO A 157 -9.08 -23.18 0.43
C PRO A 157 -8.52 -23.43 1.83
N LEU A 158 -7.20 -23.44 2.02
CA LEU A 158 -6.60 -23.61 3.35
C LEU A 158 -6.94 -22.44 4.28
N ASN A 159 -6.94 -21.20 3.78
CA ASN A 159 -7.37 -20.06 4.57
C ASN A 159 -8.85 -20.14 4.97
N CYS A 160 -9.72 -20.58 4.07
CA CYS A 160 -11.13 -20.81 4.40
C CYS A 160 -11.28 -21.84 5.54
N LEU A 161 -10.51 -22.93 5.50
CA LEU A 161 -10.49 -23.91 6.58
C LEU A 161 -10.00 -23.32 7.91
N VAL A 162 -8.96 -22.48 7.89
CA VAL A 162 -8.47 -21.78 9.10
C VAL A 162 -9.55 -20.87 9.66
N ILE A 163 -10.22 -20.09 8.82
CA ILE A 163 -11.31 -19.20 9.22
C ILE A 163 -12.45 -19.99 9.84
N CYS A 164 -12.92 -21.06 9.18
CA CYS A 164 -13.95 -21.94 9.72
C CYS A 164 -13.54 -22.54 11.07
N PHE A 165 -12.29 -22.98 11.21
CA PHE A 165 -11.78 -23.50 12.48
C PHE A 165 -11.78 -22.44 13.60
N LEU A 166 -11.36 -21.21 13.31
CA LEU A 166 -11.41 -20.09 14.25
C LEU A 166 -12.85 -19.74 14.64
N PHE A 167 -13.79 -19.74 13.68
CA PHE A 167 -15.21 -19.53 13.95
C PHE A 167 -15.82 -20.63 14.81
N ILE A 168 -15.47 -21.90 14.60
CA ILE A 168 -15.93 -23.01 15.43
C ILE A 168 -15.40 -22.86 16.86
N LEU A 169 -14.11 -22.50 17.03
CA LEU A 169 -13.54 -22.23 18.35
C LEU A 169 -14.26 -21.06 19.05
N PHE A 170 -14.54 -20.00 18.30
CA PHE A 170 -15.29 -18.84 18.80
C PHE A 170 -16.71 -19.23 19.24
N TYR A 171 -17.44 -19.96 18.41
CA TYR A 171 -18.81 -20.38 18.73
C TYR A 171 -18.87 -21.33 19.93
N ARG A 172 -17.91 -22.25 20.07
CA ARG A 172 -17.78 -23.11 21.26
C ARG A 172 -17.52 -22.30 22.53
N PHE A 173 -16.77 -21.20 22.41
CA PHE A 173 -16.52 -20.28 23.52
C PHE A 173 -17.78 -19.50 23.89
N GLU A 174 -18.49 -18.95 22.90
CA GLU A 174 -19.72 -18.20 23.11
C GLU A 174 -20.80 -19.05 23.79
N LEU A 175 -20.94 -20.31 23.36
CA LEU A 175 -21.85 -21.28 23.98
C LEU A 175 -21.45 -21.62 25.42
N ALA A 176 -20.14 -21.64 25.73
CA ALA A 176 -19.65 -21.95 27.07
C ALA A 176 -19.79 -20.77 28.06
N ASN A 177 -19.69 -19.53 27.58
CA ASN A 177 -19.59 -18.35 28.45
C ASN A 177 -20.80 -17.42 28.42
N GLY A 178 -21.74 -17.57 27.47
CA GLY A 178 -23.11 -17.03 27.53
C GLY A 178 -23.31 -15.52 27.73
N LYS A 179 -22.26 -14.70 27.83
CA LYS A 179 -22.33 -13.26 28.14
C LYS A 179 -21.25 -12.50 27.38
N TRP A 180 -21.57 -12.08 26.16
CA TRP A 180 -20.68 -11.30 25.30
C TRP A 180 -20.65 -9.80 25.67
N LEU A 181 -21.68 -9.27 26.35
CA LEU A 181 -21.92 -7.83 26.41
C LEU A 181 -21.59 -7.11 27.73
N TRP A 182 -21.10 -7.79 28.77
CA TRP A 182 -20.70 -7.10 30.01
C TRP A 182 -19.27 -7.46 30.42
N ARG A 183 -18.41 -6.43 30.39
CA ARG A 183 -17.11 -6.40 31.05
C ARG A 183 -17.36 -6.34 32.56
N SER A 184 -17.65 -7.48 33.18
CA SER A 184 -17.69 -7.58 34.63
C SER A 184 -16.70 -8.64 35.10
N ASP A 185 -15.67 -8.10 35.71
CA ASP A 185 -14.72 -8.69 36.65
C ASP A 185 -13.93 -9.95 36.33
N VAL A 186 -12.80 -9.99 37.02
CA VAL A 186 -11.59 -10.79 36.80
C VAL A 186 -11.81 -12.25 37.15
N ASP A 187 -11.62 -13.16 36.18
CA ASP A 187 -11.49 -14.58 36.48
C ASP A 187 -10.37 -15.25 35.67
N LYS A 188 -9.59 -16.09 36.35
CA LYS A 188 -8.40 -16.82 35.86
C LYS A 188 -8.63 -17.62 34.57
N THR A 189 -9.88 -17.97 34.28
CA THR A 189 -10.32 -18.62 33.02
C THR A 189 -10.12 -17.72 31.79
N ARG A 190 -10.21 -16.40 31.97
CA ARG A 190 -9.98 -15.39 30.92
C ARG A 190 -8.50 -15.31 30.54
N GLN A 191 -7.58 -15.47 31.49
CA GLN A 191 -6.13 -15.44 31.26
C GLN A 191 -5.66 -16.59 30.34
N PHE A 192 -6.21 -17.80 30.51
CA PHE A 192 -5.91 -18.96 29.66
C PHE A 192 -6.53 -18.88 28.25
N ILE A 193 -7.48 -17.95 28.05
CA ILE A 193 -8.21 -17.77 26.79
C ILE A 193 -7.73 -16.51 26.05
N ASP A 194 -7.33 -15.43 26.74
CA ASP A 194 -6.54 -14.32 26.18
C ASP A 194 -5.24 -14.85 25.56
N GLU A 195 -4.63 -15.88 26.16
CA GLU A 195 -3.48 -16.56 25.56
C GLU A 195 -3.79 -17.32 24.25
N ARG A 196 -5.07 -17.65 23.99
CA ARG A 196 -5.51 -18.41 22.81
C ARG A 196 -6.20 -17.55 21.74
N PHE A 197 -6.93 -16.52 22.14
CA PHE A 197 -7.59 -15.56 21.28
C PHE A 197 -6.94 -14.18 21.47
N CYS A 198 -5.76 -14.08 20.88
CA CYS A 198 -5.00 -12.85 20.74
C CYS A 198 -5.85 -11.82 19.96
N PRO A 199 -6.12 -10.61 20.50
CA PRO A 199 -6.83 -9.53 19.76
C PRO A 199 -6.19 -9.22 18.40
N GLU A 200 -4.91 -9.53 18.26
CA GLU A 200 -4.12 -9.50 17.03
C GLU A 200 -4.74 -10.36 15.91
N ILE A 201 -5.25 -11.56 16.23
CA ILE A 201 -5.87 -12.46 15.24
C ILE A 201 -7.20 -11.89 14.74
N ALA A 202 -7.99 -11.29 15.64
CA ALA A 202 -9.25 -10.65 15.28
C ALA A 202 -9.01 -9.41 14.40
N TYR A 203 -8.00 -8.60 14.74
CA TYR A 203 -7.58 -7.46 13.91
C TYR A 203 -7.14 -7.92 12.51
N GLN A 204 -6.30 -8.95 12.44
CA GLN A 204 -5.82 -9.52 11.18
C GLN A 204 -6.97 -10.04 10.30
N PHE A 205 -7.99 -10.66 10.91
CA PHE A 205 -9.17 -11.14 10.20
C PHE A 205 -10.01 -9.99 9.63
N ILE A 206 -10.29 -8.97 10.44
CA ILE A 206 -11.03 -7.78 9.99
C ILE A 206 -10.29 -7.09 8.84
N GLN A 207 -8.99 -6.90 8.99
CA GLN A 207 -8.15 -6.28 7.97
C GLN A 207 -8.11 -7.09 6.67
N LEU A 208 -8.03 -8.42 6.77
CA LEU A 208 -8.12 -9.31 5.61
C LEU A 208 -9.47 -9.14 4.89
N CYS A 209 -10.59 -9.12 5.61
CA CYS A 209 -11.92 -8.91 5.02
C CYS A 209 -11.99 -7.57 4.27
N SER A 210 -11.48 -6.50 4.86
CA SER A 210 -11.44 -5.18 4.21
C SER A 210 -10.60 -5.19 2.92
N PHE A 211 -9.42 -5.83 2.93
CA PHE A 211 -8.58 -5.92 1.74
C PHE A 211 -9.12 -6.85 0.66
N ILE A 212 -9.85 -7.91 1.02
CA ILE A 212 -10.54 -8.77 0.05
C ILE A 212 -11.65 -7.96 -0.65
N ILE A 213 -12.47 -7.22 0.11
CA ILE A 213 -13.52 -6.36 -0.47
C ILE A 213 -12.88 -5.35 -1.44
N LEU A 214 -11.78 -4.72 -1.02
CA LEU A 214 -11.07 -3.76 -1.84
C LEU A 214 -10.46 -4.39 -3.11
N ALA A 215 -9.90 -5.60 -3.00
CA ALA A 215 -9.34 -6.35 -4.12
C ALA A 215 -10.40 -6.84 -5.11
N LEU A 216 -11.63 -7.12 -4.66
CA LEU A 216 -12.75 -7.44 -5.53
C LEU A 216 -13.12 -6.25 -6.42
N LEU A 217 -13.05 -5.03 -5.87
CA LEU A 217 -13.36 -3.79 -6.57
C LEU A 217 -12.23 -3.31 -7.49
N PHE A 218 -10.97 -3.60 -7.13
CA PHE A 218 -9.78 -3.20 -7.88
C PHE A 218 -8.73 -4.31 -7.97
N MET A 219 -8.47 -4.76 -9.20
CA MET A 219 -7.53 -5.84 -9.51
C MET A 219 -6.13 -5.68 -8.93
N ARG A 220 -5.53 -4.47 -9.00
CA ARG A 220 -4.18 -4.23 -8.46
C ARG A 220 -4.10 -4.32 -6.93
N LEU A 221 -5.19 -4.06 -6.22
CA LEU A 221 -5.19 -4.04 -4.75
C LEU A 221 -5.18 -5.44 -4.12
N LYS A 222 -5.25 -6.51 -4.93
CA LYS A 222 -4.97 -7.88 -4.49
C LYS A 222 -3.58 -8.06 -3.88
N LEU A 223 -2.63 -7.19 -4.25
CA LEU A 223 -1.28 -7.17 -3.66
C LEU A 223 -1.31 -6.97 -2.14
N PHE A 224 -2.30 -6.24 -1.62
CA PHE A 224 -2.44 -6.03 -0.17
C PHE A 224 -3.17 -7.20 0.50
N ALA A 225 -4.05 -7.93 -0.19
CA ALA A 225 -4.76 -9.06 0.39
C ALA A 225 -3.86 -10.30 0.54
N THR A 226 -2.94 -10.54 -0.40
CA THR A 226 -2.14 -11.78 -0.43
C THR A 226 -1.21 -11.99 0.79
N PRO A 227 -0.53 -10.98 1.35
CA PRO A 227 0.28 -11.17 2.56
C PRO A 227 -0.58 -11.51 3.78
N HIS A 228 -1.77 -10.90 3.89
CA HIS A 228 -2.69 -11.19 4.98
C HIS A 228 -3.24 -12.63 4.92
N LEU A 229 -3.48 -13.16 3.71
CA LEU A 229 -3.79 -14.58 3.49
C LEU A 229 -2.64 -15.51 3.91
N CYS A 230 -1.38 -15.14 3.62
CA CYS A 230 -0.22 -15.93 4.04
C CYS A 230 -0.03 -15.90 5.57
N LEU A 231 -0.22 -14.74 6.19
CA LEU A 231 -0.14 -14.59 7.64
C LEU A 231 -1.22 -15.40 8.35
N LEU A 232 -2.46 -15.39 7.85
CA LEU A 232 -3.53 -16.18 8.43
C LEU A 232 -3.26 -17.69 8.28
N LEU A 233 -2.72 -18.12 7.15
CA LEU A 233 -2.31 -19.51 6.94
C LEU A 233 -1.23 -19.95 7.94
N SER A 234 -0.32 -19.05 8.33
CA SER A 234 0.73 -19.35 9.32
C SER A 234 0.18 -19.76 10.68
N LEU A 235 -1.07 -19.42 11.01
CA LEU A 235 -1.74 -19.84 12.25
C LEU A 235 -1.89 -21.36 12.36
N LEU A 236 -1.87 -22.10 11.24
CA LEU A 236 -1.81 -23.56 11.24
C LEU A 236 -0.55 -24.10 11.94
N ALA A 237 0.55 -23.36 11.88
CA ALA A 237 1.79 -23.74 12.55
C ALA A 237 1.78 -23.41 14.06
N ASN A 238 0.89 -22.53 14.52
CA ASN A 238 0.86 -22.06 15.90
C ASN A 238 0.51 -23.20 16.88
N LYS A 239 1.33 -23.38 17.91
CA LYS A 239 1.18 -24.43 18.95
C LYS A 239 0.05 -24.13 19.93
N LYS A 240 -0.30 -22.85 20.12
CA LYS A 240 -1.34 -22.45 21.08
C LYS A 240 -2.76 -22.72 20.57
N ILE A 241 -2.96 -22.59 19.25
CA ILE A 241 -4.26 -22.69 18.59
C ILE A 241 -4.61 -24.14 18.24
N ILE A 242 -3.66 -24.87 17.65
CA ILE A 242 -3.86 -26.27 17.25
C ILE A 242 -3.20 -27.18 18.28
N LYS A 243 -4.01 -27.67 19.23
CA LYS A 243 -3.65 -28.79 20.13
C LYS A 243 -3.89 -30.14 19.43
N ILE A 244 -3.25 -30.36 18.29
CA ILE A 244 -3.14 -31.72 17.72
C ILE A 244 -2.04 -32.41 18.50
N GLY A 245 -2.42 -33.40 19.33
CA GLY A 245 -1.61 -34.42 20.02
C GLY A 245 -0.21 -34.05 20.55
N ASN A 246 0.17 -34.56 21.72
CA ASN A 246 1.50 -34.30 22.34
C ASN A 246 2.73 -34.71 21.49
N ILE A 247 2.55 -35.32 20.31
CA ILE A 247 3.63 -35.80 19.46
C ILE A 247 4.00 -34.71 18.45
N LYS A 248 5.07 -33.96 18.74
CA LYS A 248 5.66 -32.93 17.85
C LYS A 248 5.87 -33.42 16.40
N ILE A 249 6.13 -34.71 16.23
CA ILE A 249 6.39 -35.36 14.93
C ILE A 249 5.14 -35.34 14.03
N ILE A 250 3.95 -35.63 14.57
CA ILE A 250 2.70 -35.65 13.78
C ILE A 250 2.40 -34.26 13.23
N LYS A 251 2.63 -33.22 14.04
CA LYS A 251 2.46 -31.83 13.61
C LYS A 251 3.45 -31.44 12.52
N LEU A 252 4.70 -31.87 12.63
CA LEU A 252 5.73 -31.59 11.63
C LEU A 252 5.43 -32.26 10.29
N ILE A 253 4.95 -33.51 10.32
CA ILE A 253 4.52 -34.27 9.15
C ILE A 253 3.32 -33.57 8.48
N PHE A 254 2.32 -33.15 9.26
CA PHE A 254 1.15 -32.44 8.75
C PHE A 254 1.51 -31.13 8.03
N ILE A 255 2.39 -30.32 8.64
CA ILE A 255 2.89 -29.08 8.03
C ILE A 255 3.71 -29.39 6.77
N GLY A 256 4.54 -30.44 6.78
CA GLY A 256 5.32 -30.87 5.63
C GLY A 256 4.47 -31.29 4.43
N ILE A 257 3.35 -31.99 4.66
CA ILE A 257 2.40 -32.37 3.61
C ILE A 257 1.78 -31.13 2.96
N ILE A 258 1.35 -30.16 3.78
CA ILE A 258 0.74 -28.90 3.29
C ILE A 258 1.76 -28.11 2.45
N LEU A 259 2.98 -27.93 2.97
CA LEU A 259 4.05 -27.22 2.26
C LEU A 259 4.39 -27.89 0.93
N SER A 260 4.48 -29.22 0.90
CA SER A 260 4.76 -29.98 -0.32
C SER A 260 3.66 -29.78 -1.38
N GLY A 261 2.39 -29.83 -0.97
CA GLY A 261 1.24 -29.59 -1.85
C GLY A 261 1.25 -28.19 -2.47
N MET A 262 1.53 -27.16 -1.68
CA MET A 262 1.63 -25.77 -2.16
C MET A 262 2.84 -25.57 -3.09
N SER A 263 3.99 -26.17 -2.75
CA SER A 263 5.24 -25.97 -3.50
C SER A 263 5.18 -26.56 -4.91
N ASN A 264 4.49 -27.67 -5.13
CA ASN A 264 4.45 -28.34 -6.43
C ASN A 264 3.87 -27.44 -7.54
N LYS A 265 2.77 -26.72 -7.25
CA LYS A 265 2.21 -25.75 -8.20
C LYS A 265 3.03 -24.46 -8.26
N GLY A 266 3.60 -24.04 -7.13
CA GLY A 266 4.46 -22.86 -7.04
C GLY A 266 5.72 -22.97 -7.92
N ILE A 267 6.42 -24.10 -7.85
CA ILE A 267 7.63 -24.37 -8.63
C ILE A 267 7.33 -24.32 -10.14
N LYS A 268 6.25 -24.97 -10.58
CA LYS A 268 5.82 -24.91 -12.00
C LYS A 268 5.54 -23.49 -12.45
N ASN A 269 4.91 -22.67 -11.61
CA ASN A 269 4.60 -21.29 -11.96
C ASN A 269 5.86 -20.40 -12.01
N ILE A 270 6.77 -20.57 -11.06
CA ILE A 270 8.07 -19.87 -11.04
C ILE A 270 8.88 -20.25 -12.28
N GLN A 271 8.92 -21.53 -12.63
CA GLN A 271 9.62 -21.99 -13.82
C GLN A 271 9.05 -21.32 -15.09
N ASN A 272 7.71 -21.31 -15.26
CA ASN A 272 7.08 -20.61 -16.38
C ASN A 272 7.38 -19.10 -16.40
N GLN A 273 7.49 -18.45 -15.23
CA GLN A 273 7.86 -17.03 -15.14
C GLN A 273 9.33 -16.76 -15.43
N LEU A 274 10.22 -17.66 -15.02
CA LEU A 274 11.64 -17.58 -15.35
C LEU A 274 11.90 -17.85 -16.83
N GLU A 275 11.04 -18.67 -17.46
CA GLU A 275 11.03 -18.89 -18.91
C GLU A 275 10.51 -17.66 -19.69
N MET A 276 9.69 -16.81 -19.07
CA MET A 276 9.31 -15.51 -19.63
C MET A 276 10.51 -14.55 -19.57
N LYS A 277 11.34 -14.54 -20.61
CA LYS A 277 12.13 -13.35 -20.93
C LYS A 277 11.13 -12.24 -21.30
N GLY A 278 10.97 -11.26 -20.40
CA GLY A 278 10.17 -10.08 -20.69
C GLY A 278 10.81 -9.29 -21.83
N GLU A 279 10.33 -9.50 -23.05
CA GLU A 279 10.64 -8.65 -24.19
C GLU A 279 9.73 -7.43 -24.10
N TYR A 280 10.32 -6.26 -23.85
CA TYR A 280 9.62 -4.99 -24.07
C TYR A 280 9.40 -4.85 -25.58
N ASN A 281 8.25 -5.32 -26.05
CA ASN A 281 7.90 -5.30 -27.47
C ASN A 281 7.17 -4.00 -27.79
N ASN A 282 7.93 -3.02 -28.27
CA ASN A 282 7.37 -1.85 -28.93
C ASN A 282 7.91 -1.82 -30.37
N PRO A 283 7.20 -2.45 -31.33
CA PRO A 283 7.71 -2.64 -32.68
C PRO A 283 7.90 -1.31 -33.42
N GLU A 284 7.10 -0.30 -33.09
CA GLU A 284 7.23 1.06 -33.64
C GLU A 284 8.53 1.72 -33.15
N GLN A 285 8.86 1.54 -31.88
CA GLN A 285 10.08 2.11 -31.30
C GLN A 285 11.33 1.33 -31.73
N GLU A 286 11.24 0.02 -31.89
CA GLU A 286 12.33 -0.81 -32.39
C GLU A 286 12.63 -0.51 -33.87
N SER A 287 11.60 -0.43 -34.71
CA SER A 287 11.77 -0.04 -36.12
C SER A 287 12.38 1.35 -36.27
N LEU A 288 11.99 2.30 -35.41
CA LEU A 288 12.64 3.61 -35.33
C LEU A 288 14.13 3.50 -34.99
N PHE A 289 14.51 2.68 -34.01
CA PHE A 289 15.90 2.53 -33.60
C PHE A 289 16.75 1.82 -34.66
N ILE A 290 16.19 0.82 -35.35
CA ILE A 290 16.84 0.17 -36.50
C ILE A 290 17.04 1.17 -37.63
N TRP A 291 15.99 1.93 -37.98
CA TRP A 291 16.07 2.95 -39.02
C TRP A 291 17.12 4.02 -38.70
N ILE A 292 17.17 4.50 -37.46
CA ILE A 292 18.19 5.44 -37.00
C ILE A 292 19.58 4.82 -37.16
N ASN A 293 19.75 3.55 -36.76
CA ASN A 293 21.05 2.90 -36.84
C ASN A 293 21.55 2.74 -38.28
N GLU A 294 20.66 2.46 -39.22
CA GLU A 294 20.97 2.24 -40.64
C GLU A 294 21.18 3.55 -41.42
N ASN A 295 20.41 4.60 -41.12
CA ASN A 295 20.31 5.79 -41.98
C ASN A 295 21.04 7.04 -41.46
N THR A 296 21.59 7.03 -40.25
CA THR A 296 22.18 8.24 -39.65
C THR A 296 23.60 8.01 -39.15
N LEU A 297 24.42 9.06 -39.05
CA LEU A 297 25.83 9.00 -38.63
C LEU A 297 25.96 8.96 -37.10
N LYS A 298 27.00 8.29 -36.56
CA LYS A 298 27.18 8.13 -35.10
C LYS A 298 27.24 9.44 -34.30
N ASN A 299 27.54 10.56 -34.95
CA ASN A 299 27.63 11.87 -34.32
C ASN A 299 26.34 12.69 -34.40
N ASP A 300 25.30 12.18 -35.09
CA ASP A 300 24.03 12.88 -35.24
C ASP A 300 23.30 12.95 -33.91
N VAL A 301 22.79 14.13 -33.58
CA VAL A 301 22.14 14.45 -32.31
C VAL A 301 20.63 14.36 -32.46
N PHE A 302 19.97 13.60 -31.59
CA PHE A 302 18.51 13.40 -31.63
C PHE A 302 17.80 14.15 -30.51
N GLY A 303 16.72 14.85 -30.86
CA GLY A 303 15.89 15.63 -29.95
C GLY A 303 14.53 14.98 -29.68
N GLY A 304 14.06 14.90 -28.43
CA GLY A 304 12.69 14.47 -28.16
C GLY A 304 12.31 14.34 -26.68
N THR A 305 11.29 13.52 -26.41
CA THR A 305 10.78 13.29 -25.04
C THR A 305 11.75 12.46 -24.21
N MET A 306 11.86 12.75 -22.91
CA MET A 306 12.84 12.11 -22.01
C MET A 306 12.72 10.57 -22.00
N ALA A 307 11.49 10.04 -22.00
CA ALA A 307 11.24 8.60 -22.01
C ALA A 307 11.76 7.90 -23.28
N LEU A 308 11.69 8.57 -24.45
CA LEU A 308 12.17 8.02 -25.71
C LEU A 308 13.68 8.20 -25.89
N MET A 309 14.20 9.37 -25.50
CA MET A 309 15.63 9.69 -25.62
C MET A 309 16.51 8.76 -24.77
N ALA A 310 16.07 8.42 -23.55
CA ALA A 310 16.79 7.45 -22.71
C ALA A 310 16.96 6.08 -23.41
N ASN A 311 15.87 5.58 -24.01
CA ASN A 311 15.88 4.32 -24.75
C ASN A 311 16.72 4.43 -26.03
N LEU A 312 16.63 5.55 -26.77
CA LEU A 312 17.41 5.79 -27.98
C LEU A 312 18.90 5.80 -27.68
N LYS A 313 19.32 6.47 -26.59
CA LYS A 313 20.71 6.52 -26.15
C LYS A 313 21.24 5.14 -25.80
N LEU A 314 20.45 4.33 -25.08
CA LEU A 314 20.87 2.98 -24.69
C LEU A 314 20.96 2.03 -25.89
N SER A 315 20.02 2.09 -26.83
CA SER A 315 19.96 1.19 -27.97
C SER A 315 20.92 1.56 -29.10
N THR A 316 21.14 2.85 -29.36
CA THR A 316 21.93 3.33 -30.52
C THR A 316 23.24 4.04 -30.13
N LEU A 317 23.44 4.37 -28.85
CA LEU A 317 24.59 5.11 -28.30
C LEU A 317 24.80 6.53 -28.86
N ARG A 318 23.88 7.04 -29.68
CA ARG A 318 23.94 8.36 -30.32
C ARG A 318 23.80 9.49 -29.30
N PRO A 319 24.41 10.67 -29.54
CA PRO A 319 24.18 11.84 -28.68
C PRO A 319 22.70 12.26 -28.75
N ILE A 320 22.14 12.68 -27.61
CA ILE A 320 20.73 13.07 -27.46
C ILE A 320 20.63 14.46 -26.83
N VAL A 321 19.54 15.16 -27.13
CA VAL A 321 19.12 16.43 -26.52
C VAL A 321 17.67 16.27 -26.09
N ASN A 322 17.35 16.64 -24.85
CA ASN A 322 15.96 16.59 -24.40
C ASN A 322 15.23 17.87 -24.81
N HIS A 323 13.92 17.79 -24.99
CA HIS A 323 13.12 18.97 -25.31
C HIS A 323 13.29 20.07 -24.25
N PRO A 324 13.54 21.34 -24.62
CA PRO A 324 13.84 22.42 -23.68
C PRO A 324 12.72 22.73 -22.69
N HIS A 325 11.46 22.34 -22.93
CA HIS A 325 10.40 22.39 -21.89
C HIS A 325 10.75 21.65 -20.58
N TYR A 326 11.67 20.68 -20.62
CA TYR A 326 12.14 19.96 -19.42
C TYR A 326 13.39 20.58 -18.80
N GLU A 327 14.08 21.47 -19.52
CA GLU A 327 15.35 22.08 -19.11
C GLU A 327 15.23 23.59 -18.83
N ASN A 328 14.32 24.29 -19.50
CA ASN A 328 14.08 25.73 -19.43
C ASN A 328 12.65 26.03 -18.99
N GLU A 329 12.52 26.72 -17.86
CA GLU A 329 11.25 27.03 -17.21
C GLU A 329 10.36 28.02 -17.96
N GLU A 330 10.92 28.89 -18.78
CA GLU A 330 10.14 29.95 -19.45
C GLU A 330 9.19 29.43 -20.53
N ILE A 331 9.43 28.21 -21.01
CA ILE A 331 8.66 27.62 -22.11
C ILE A 331 7.58 26.66 -21.58
N ARG A 332 7.72 26.12 -20.36
CA ARG A 332 6.76 25.16 -19.76
C ARG A 332 5.59 25.88 -19.11
#